data_AF-A0A1V3WAA2-F1
#
_entry.id   AF-A0A1V3WAA2-F1
#
_cell.length_a   1.000
_cell.length_b   1.000
_cell.length_c   1.000
_cell.angle_alpha   90.00
_cell.angle_beta   90.00
_cell.angle_gamma   90.00
#
_symmetry.space_group_name_H-M   'P 1'
#
loop_
_entity.id
_entity.type
_entity.pdbx_description
1 polymer ?
#
loop_
_entity_poly.entity_id
_entity_poly.type
_entity_poly.pdbx_seq_one_letter_code
_entity_poly.pdbx_strand_id
1 'polypeptide(L)'
;MVVAGMSFLVAEPDMMASAASDVARIGAAISAANDAAAATTTQLLAAGADEVSQGIAALFGAFARDYQAVSAQIAAYHDHVVRRSARGGGIHRRRSRQSHAVAAVAEPDRRGAGRGGRLC
;
A
#
# COMPACT_ATOMS: atom_id res chain seq x y z
N MET A 1 -13.79 -1.63 -36.66
CA MET A 1 -13.95 -2.52 -35.49
C MET A 1 -12.93 -2.09 -34.44
N VAL A 2 -13.35 -1.22 -33.52
CA VAL A 2 -12.51 -0.77 -32.40
C VAL A 2 -12.47 -1.92 -31.40
N VAL A 3 -11.32 -2.60 -31.28
CA VAL A 3 -11.06 -3.44 -30.11
C VAL A 3 -10.72 -2.49 -28.98
N ALA A 4 -11.65 -2.32 -28.04
CA ALA A 4 -11.38 -1.72 -26.75
C ALA A 4 -10.37 -2.61 -26.00
N GLY A 5 -9.09 -2.23 -26.03
CA GLY A 5 -8.03 -2.90 -25.27
C GLY A 5 -7.51 -1.96 -24.20
N MET A 6 -7.72 -2.31 -22.93
CA MET A 6 -7.23 -1.57 -21.76
C MET A 6 -5.75 -1.20 -21.92
N SER A 7 -5.36 0.01 -21.52
CA SER A 7 -3.96 0.32 -21.21
C SER A 7 -3.53 -0.55 -20.03
N PHE A 8 -2.62 -1.49 -20.27
CA PHE A 8 -2.06 -2.32 -19.21
C PHE A 8 -0.90 -1.57 -18.56
N LEU A 9 -1.08 -1.10 -17.32
CA LEU A 9 0.05 -0.74 -16.46
C LEU A 9 0.69 -2.04 -15.98
N VAL A 10 1.93 -2.30 -16.40
CA VAL A 10 2.76 -3.38 -15.85
C VAL A 10 3.34 -2.86 -14.54
N ALA A 11 2.70 -3.19 -13.42
CA ALA A 11 3.29 -2.95 -12.11
C ALA A 11 4.20 -4.13 -11.77
N GLU A 12 5.50 -3.88 -11.56
CA GLU A 12 6.42 -4.90 -11.06
C GLU A 12 6.04 -5.21 -9.59
N PRO A 13 5.53 -6.42 -9.30
CA PRO A 13 4.98 -6.73 -7.98
C PRO A 13 6.00 -6.63 -6.86
N ASP A 14 7.27 -6.94 -7.17
CA ASP A 14 8.38 -6.91 -6.20
C ASP A 14 8.76 -5.46 -5.84
N MET A 15 8.74 -4.55 -6.81
CA MET A 15 8.90 -3.10 -6.55
C MET A 15 7.77 -2.54 -5.70
N MET A 16 6.52 -2.97 -5.94
CA MET A 16 5.37 -2.56 -5.11
C MET A 16 5.45 -3.14 -3.69
N ALA A 17 5.97 -4.36 -3.53
CA ALA A 17 6.21 -4.97 -2.23
C ALA A 17 7.33 -4.24 -1.45
N SER A 18 8.42 -3.88 -2.14
CA SER A 18 9.49 -3.06 -1.55
C SER A 18 8.97 -1.70 -1.12
N ALA A 19 8.24 -0.99 -1.98
CA ALA A 19 7.66 0.30 -1.66
C ALA A 19 6.69 0.22 -0.46
N ALA A 20 5.86 -0.83 -0.37
CA ALA A 20 5.01 -1.05 0.79
C ALA A 20 5.81 -1.29 2.08
N SER A 21 6.94 -1.99 2.00
CA SER A 21 7.88 -2.18 3.13
C SER A 21 8.54 -0.88 3.56
N ASP A 22 8.96 -0.04 2.61
CA ASP A 22 9.55 1.26 2.89
C ASP A 22 8.55 2.21 3.56
N VAL A 23 7.31 2.24 3.07
CA VAL A 23 6.22 3.01 3.70
C VAL A 23 5.93 2.48 5.11
N ALA A 24 5.91 1.15 5.31
CA ALA A 24 5.77 0.56 6.65
C ALA A 24 6.88 1.04 7.62
N ARG A 25 8.13 1.10 7.14
CA ARG A 25 9.28 1.58 7.92
C ARG A 25 9.13 3.06 8.29
N ILE A 26 8.65 3.90 7.37
CA ILE A 26 8.37 5.31 7.63
C ILE A 26 7.29 5.46 8.71
N GLY A 27 6.17 4.71 8.60
CA GLY A 27 5.11 4.73 9.61
C GLY A 27 5.61 4.32 11.00
N ALA A 28 6.46 3.30 11.08
CA ALA A 28 7.08 2.87 12.33
C ALA A 28 7.99 3.97 12.94
N ALA A 29 8.79 4.64 12.11
CA ALA A 29 9.64 5.74 12.56
C ALA A 29 8.81 6.93 13.09
N ILE A 30 7.68 7.25 12.44
CA ILE A 30 6.76 8.29 12.90
C ILE A 30 6.12 7.91 14.24
N SER A 31 5.66 6.65 14.38
CA SER A 31 5.09 6.18 15.66
C SER A 31 6.10 6.29 16.79
N ALA A 32 7.34 5.85 16.56
CA ALA A 32 8.41 5.95 17.55
C ALA A 32 8.72 7.40 17.93
N ALA A 33 8.71 8.32 16.97
CA ALA A 33 8.89 9.74 17.23
C ALA A 33 7.73 10.33 18.06
N ASN A 34 6.49 9.94 17.77
CA ASN A 34 5.31 10.37 18.54
C ASN A 34 5.36 9.86 19.98
N ASP A 35 5.75 8.60 20.18
CA ASP A 35 5.90 8.00 21.51
C ASP A 35 7.02 8.70 22.31
N ALA A 36 8.16 8.98 21.67
CA ALA A 36 9.26 9.70 22.29
C ALA A 36 8.90 11.13 22.70
N ALA A 37 8.02 11.79 21.93
CA ALA A 37 7.55 13.14 22.22
C ALA A 37 6.38 13.20 23.22
N ALA A 38 5.71 12.08 23.50
CA ALA A 38 4.47 12.07 24.26
C ALA A 38 4.63 12.66 25.67
N ALA A 39 5.62 12.22 26.43
CA ALA A 39 5.82 12.67 27.81
C ALA A 39 6.18 14.17 27.86
N THR A 40 7.16 14.59 27.07
CA THR A 40 7.70 15.96 27.09
C THR A 40 6.69 17.00 26.62
N THR A 41 5.76 16.63 25.73
CA THR A 41 4.72 17.55 25.23
C THR A 41 3.44 17.54 26.08
N THR A 42 3.10 16.43 26.74
CA THR A 42 1.89 16.33 27.57
C THR A 42 2.10 16.78 29.01
N GLN A 43 3.34 16.73 29.50
CA GLN A 43 3.72 17.09 30.88
C GLN A 43 4.53 18.40 30.92
N LEU A 44 4.15 19.37 30.08
CA LEU A 44 4.81 20.66 30.04
C LEU A 44 4.66 21.37 31.40
N LEU A 45 5.79 21.82 31.95
CA LEU A 45 5.81 22.60 33.17
C LEU A 45 5.51 24.06 32.86
N ALA A 46 4.76 24.73 33.74
CA ALA A 46 4.54 26.16 33.64
C ALA A 46 5.86 26.93 33.80
N ALA A 47 6.06 27.95 32.98
CA ALA A 47 7.26 28.79 33.02
C ALA A 47 7.33 29.66 34.30
N GLY A 48 6.18 29.94 34.90
CA GLY A 48 6.01 30.74 36.11
C GLY A 48 4.88 30.21 36.99
N ALA A 49 4.79 30.73 38.21
CA ALA A 49 3.74 30.38 39.17
C ALA A 49 2.40 31.08 38.89
N ASP A 50 2.38 32.04 37.96
CA ASP A 50 1.18 32.79 37.59
C ASP A 50 0.16 31.93 36.83
N GLU A 51 -1.11 32.33 36.92
CA GLU A 51 -2.23 31.60 36.35
C GLU A 51 -2.16 31.55 34.82
N VAL A 52 -1.52 32.54 34.18
CA VAL A 52 -1.36 32.57 32.71
C VAL A 52 -0.37 31.48 32.27
N SER A 53 0.79 31.39 32.92
CA SER A 53 1.78 30.33 32.67
C SER A 53 1.21 28.93 32.91
N GLN A 54 0.42 28.75 33.98
CA GLN A 54 -0.26 27.49 34.28
C GLN A 54 -1.33 27.16 33.21
N GLY A 55 -2.11 28.15 32.79
CA GLY A 55 -3.11 28.00 31.73
C GLY A 55 -2.49 27.63 30.39
N ILE A 56 -1.36 28.24 30.02
CA ILE A 56 -0.62 27.91 28.80
C ILE A 56 -0.08 26.47 28.86
N ALA A 57 0.54 26.07 29.96
CA ALA A 57 1.02 24.71 30.14
C ALA A 57 -0.11 23.67 30.03
N ALA A 58 -1.26 23.96 30.65
CA ALA A 58 -2.45 23.11 30.57
C ALA A 58 -3.02 23.01 29.15
N LEU A 59 -3.08 24.13 28.41
CA LEU A 59 -3.53 24.18 27.02
C LEU A 59 -2.66 23.29 26.12
N PHE A 60 -1.33 23.46 26.19
CA PHE A 60 -0.41 22.64 25.38
C PHE A 60 -0.46 21.16 25.77
N GLY A 61 -0.56 20.86 27.07
CA GLY A 61 -0.71 19.47 27.53
C GLY A 61 -1.99 18.82 27.03
N ALA A 62 -3.11 19.56 26.96
CA ALA A 62 -4.36 19.08 26.39
C ALA A 62 -4.24 18.84 24.88
N PHE A 63 -3.70 19.81 24.14
CA PHE A 63 -3.47 19.68 22.71
C PHE A 63 -2.57 18.49 22.37
N ALA A 64 -1.51 18.26 23.16
CA ALA A 64 -0.62 17.12 22.99
C ALA A 64 -1.35 15.78 23.20
N ARG A 65 -2.28 15.67 24.16
CA ARG A 65 -3.08 14.45 24.35
C ARG A 65 -4.01 14.19 23.15
N ASP A 66 -4.66 15.22 22.64
CA ASP A 66 -5.51 15.11 21.45
C ASP A 66 -4.69 14.72 20.22
N TYR A 67 -3.51 15.32 20.06
CA TYR A 67 -2.56 14.96 19.01
C TYR A 67 -2.15 13.48 19.08
N GLN A 68 -1.85 12.95 20.27
CA GLN A 68 -1.49 11.55 20.45
C GLN A 68 -2.65 10.61 20.09
N ALA A 69 -3.88 10.97 20.48
CA ALA A 69 -5.07 10.20 20.13
C ALA A 69 -5.31 10.14 18.61
N VAL A 70 -5.20 11.28 17.92
CA VAL A 70 -5.32 11.35 16.46
C VAL A 70 -4.17 10.62 15.77
N SER A 71 -2.96 10.74 16.29
CA SER A 71 -1.77 10.06 15.74
C SER A 71 -1.90 8.54 15.79
N ALA A 72 -2.49 7.99 16.86
CA ALA A 72 -2.81 6.57 16.94
C ALA A 72 -3.85 6.13 15.89
N GLN A 73 -4.87 6.96 15.63
CA GLN A 73 -5.84 6.69 14.57
C GLN A 73 -5.20 6.70 13.18
N ILE A 74 -4.29 7.66 12.92
CA ILE A 74 -3.54 7.74 11.68
C ILE A 74 -2.63 6.52 11.51
N ALA A 75 -1.95 6.06 12.56
CA ALA A 75 -1.12 4.85 12.51
C ALA A 75 -1.93 3.62 12.10
N ALA A 76 -3.13 3.44 12.68
CA ALA A 76 -4.02 2.34 12.30
C ALA A 76 -4.49 2.42 10.83
N TYR A 77 -4.74 3.64 10.32
CA TYR A 77 -5.08 3.85 8.92
C TYR A 77 -3.88 3.58 7.99
N HIS A 78 -2.69 4.06 8.35
CA HIS A 78 -1.44 3.83 7.62
C HIS A 78 -1.19 2.33 7.42
N ASP A 79 -1.39 1.54 8.47
CA ASP A 79 -1.36 0.08 8.45
C ASP A 79 -2.32 -0.54 7.44
N HIS A 80 -3.52 0.01 7.32
CA HIS A 80 -4.49 -0.43 6.32
C HIS A 80 -4.00 -0.12 4.89
N VAL A 81 -3.41 1.05 4.66
CA VAL A 81 -2.82 1.44 3.37
C VAL A 81 -1.68 0.49 3.00
N VAL A 82 -0.73 0.23 3.90
CA VAL A 82 0.39 -0.71 3.66
C VAL A 82 -0.12 -2.10 3.28
N ARG A 83 -1.10 -2.63 4.02
CA ARG A 83 -1.70 -3.94 3.72
C ARG A 83 -2.41 -3.95 2.36
N ARG A 84 -3.13 -2.89 2.02
CA ARG A 84 -3.83 -2.78 0.73
C ARG A 84 -2.84 -2.71 -0.44
N SER A 85 -1.77 -1.95 -0.30
CA SER A 85 -0.70 -1.84 -1.30
C SER A 85 0.01 -3.18 -1.53
N ALA A 86 0.36 -3.90 -0.45
CA ALA A 86 0.98 -5.22 -0.54
C ALA A 86 0.07 -6.25 -1.25
N ARG A 87 -1.24 -6.22 -0.96
CA ARG A 87 -2.24 -7.05 -1.65
C ARG A 87 -2.40 -6.67 -3.14
N GLY A 88 -2.30 -5.38 -3.46
CA GLY A 88 -2.31 -4.84 -4.83
C GLY A 88 -1.18 -5.40 -5.71
N GLY A 89 0.04 -5.56 -5.17
CA GLY A 89 1.12 -6.26 -5.86
C GLY A 89 0.80 -7.74 -6.10
N GLY A 90 0.20 -8.41 -5.11
CA GLY A 90 -0.18 -9.82 -5.19
C GLY A 90 -1.23 -10.16 -6.26
N ILE A 91 -2.22 -9.28 -6.47
CA ILE A 91 -3.24 -9.47 -7.53
C ILE A 91 -2.65 -9.33 -8.94
N HIS A 92 -1.65 -8.46 -9.12
CA HIS A 92 -0.98 -8.26 -10.40
C HIS A 92 -0.12 -9.48 -10.77
N ARG A 93 0.59 -10.05 -9.79
CA ARG A 93 1.35 -11.31 -9.93
C ARG A 93 0.45 -12.50 -10.32
N ARG A 94 -0.77 -12.57 -9.80
CA ARG A 94 -1.75 -13.61 -10.17
C ARG A 94 -2.23 -13.45 -11.62
N ARG A 95 -2.49 -12.21 -12.05
CA ARG A 95 -2.97 -11.91 -13.40
C ARG A 95 -1.91 -12.16 -14.48
N SER A 96 -0.66 -11.73 -14.29
CA SER A 96 0.41 -11.96 -15.27
C SER A 96 0.71 -13.45 -15.49
N ARG A 97 0.64 -14.28 -14.44
CA ARG A 97 0.75 -15.74 -14.56
C ARG A 97 -0.41 -16.36 -15.36
N GLN A 98 -1.61 -15.79 -15.26
CA GLN A 98 -2.78 -16.26 -15.99
C GLN A 98 -2.71 -15.88 -17.48
N SER A 99 -2.07 -14.77 -17.83
CA SER A 99 -1.84 -14.35 -19.23
C SER A 99 -0.92 -15.30 -19.99
N HIS A 100 0.12 -15.86 -19.35
CA HIS A 100 1.01 -16.84 -19.98
C HIS A 100 0.37 -18.24 -20.14
N ALA A 101 -0.72 -18.54 -19.42
CA ALA A 101 -1.45 -19.80 -19.55
C ALA A 101 -2.36 -19.87 -20.81
N VAL A 102 -2.63 -18.73 -21.47
CA VAL A 102 -3.45 -18.67 -22.69
C VAL A 102 -2.63 -18.97 -23.97
N ALA A 103 -1.29 -19.08 -23.87
CA ALA A 103 -0.42 -19.40 -25.00
C ALA A 103 -0.33 -20.91 -25.33
N ALA A 104 -1.06 -21.77 -24.63
CA ALA A 104 -1.14 -23.22 -24.91
C ALA A 104 -2.39 -23.62 -25.74
N VAL A 105 -2.98 -22.69 -26.50
CA VAL A 105 -3.91 -23.08 -27.58
C VAL A 105 -3.08 -23.55 -28.77
N ALA A 106 -3.19 -24.84 -29.03
CA ALA A 106 -2.50 -25.62 -30.04
C ALA A 106 -2.46 -24.98 -31.44
N GLU A 107 -1.26 -24.97 -32.03
CA GLU A 107 -1.02 -24.79 -33.45
C GLU A 107 -1.71 -25.93 -34.25
N PRO A 108 -2.54 -25.67 -35.27
CA PRO A 108 -3.09 -26.74 -36.10
C PRO A 108 -2.00 -27.23 -37.06
N ASP A 109 -1.56 -28.46 -36.86
CA ASP A 109 -0.70 -29.22 -37.77
C ASP A 109 -1.28 -29.21 -39.19
N ARG A 110 -0.65 -28.43 -40.08
CA ARG A 110 -0.90 -28.50 -41.53
C ARG A 110 0.23 -29.28 -42.19
N ARG A 111 0.24 -30.60 -42.00
CA ARG A 111 1.02 -31.53 -42.84
C ARG A 111 0.20 -32.75 -43.25
N GLY A 112 -0.21 -32.74 -44.52
CA GLY A 112 -0.19 -33.92 -45.39
C GLY A 112 -1.26 -34.99 -45.18
N ALA A 113 -2.35 -34.89 -45.94
CA ALA A 113 -3.09 -36.07 -46.39
C ALA A 113 -3.34 -35.95 -47.90
N GLY A 114 -2.37 -36.43 -48.69
CA GLY A 114 -2.61 -36.83 -50.07
C GLY A 114 -3.09 -38.27 -50.11
N ARG A 115 -4.15 -38.53 -50.88
CA ARG A 115 -4.68 -39.80 -51.49
C ARG A 115 -6.17 -39.52 -51.75
N GLY A 116 -6.76 -39.57 -52.94
CA GLY A 116 -6.54 -40.42 -54.10
C GLY A 116 -7.85 -41.20 -54.38
N GLY A 117 -8.45 -41.05 -55.57
CA GLY A 117 -9.62 -41.82 -56.05
C GLY A 117 -10.79 -40.92 -56.46
N ARG A 118 -11.03 -40.63 -57.76
CA ARG A 118 -11.71 -41.42 -58.81
C ARG A 118 -13.12 -41.92 -58.43
N LEU A 119 -14.08 -41.61 -59.34
CA LEU A 119 -15.46 -42.13 -59.51
C LEU A 119 -16.57 -41.30 -58.82
N CYS A 120 -17.17 -40.37 -59.56
CA CYS A 120 -18.45 -40.48 -60.28
C CYS A 120 -18.63 -39.25 -61.17
#